data_AF-A0A938AX93-F1
#
_entry.id   AF-A0A938AX93-F1
#
_cell.length_a   1.000
_cell.length_b   1.000
_cell.length_c   1.000
_cell.angle_alpha   90.00
_cell.angle_beta   90.00
_cell.angle_gamma   90.00
#
_symmetry.space_group_name_H-M   'P 1'
#
loop_
_entity.id
_entity.type
_entity.pdbx_description
1 polymer ?
#
loop_
_entity_poly.entity_id
_entity_poly.type
_entity_poly.pdbx_seq_one_letter_code
_entity_poly.pdbx_strand_id
1 'polypeptide(L)'
;MPPSSCPYRSARQKVYGLGYSLLVFVYEKMDDPETQTGRLDIVNTIFVDEHRTADFQTTVGIKQILENDGNIDDLVAFMEDRRLPVDDIQAYKLAEEILQNPPEIGYLTISNALQWRLQYRRVIEKAGEIDGIVRIR
;
A
#
# COMPACT_ATOMS: atom_id res chain seq x y z
N MET A 1 10.91 -15.80 -7.73
CA MET A 1 9.44 -15.71 -7.73
C MET A 1 9.03 -14.62 -6.77
N PRO A 2 8.09 -13.73 -7.11
CA PRO A 2 7.53 -12.82 -6.11
C PRO A 2 6.80 -13.67 -5.04
N PRO A 3 7.04 -13.43 -3.75
CA PRO A 3 6.33 -14.14 -2.69
C PRO A 3 4.82 -13.82 -2.75
N SER A 4 3.96 -14.78 -2.46
CA SER A 4 2.51 -14.72 -2.69
C SER A 4 1.72 -13.71 -1.85
N SER A 5 2.38 -12.83 -1.08
CA SER A 5 1.76 -11.92 -0.11
C SER A 5 1.82 -10.44 -0.49
N CYS A 6 2.52 -10.05 -1.57
CA CYS A 6 2.47 -8.68 -2.08
C CYS A 6 1.28 -8.53 -3.06
N PRO A 7 0.26 -7.72 -2.75
CA PRO A 7 -0.88 -7.50 -3.64
C PRO A 7 -0.50 -6.70 -4.89
N TYR A 8 0.60 -5.95 -4.86
CA TYR A 8 1.11 -5.22 -6.02
C TYR A 8 1.81 -6.18 -6.99
N ARG A 9 1.34 -6.19 -8.23
CA ARG A 9 1.90 -6.96 -9.36
C ARG A 9 2.86 -6.13 -10.22
N SER A 10 2.89 -4.82 -10.03
CA SER A 10 3.77 -3.90 -10.77
C SER A 10 4.17 -2.70 -9.91
N ALA A 11 5.26 -2.03 -10.31
CA ALA A 11 5.65 -0.75 -9.73
C ALA A 11 4.53 0.30 -9.88
N ARG A 12 3.84 0.31 -11.02
CA ARG A 12 2.69 1.20 -11.24
C ARG A 12 1.59 1.00 -10.19
N GLN A 13 1.30 -0.24 -9.77
CA GLN A 13 0.32 -0.47 -8.70
C GLN A 13 0.81 -0.03 -7.32
N LYS A 14 2.14 -0.03 -7.07
CA LYS A 14 2.67 0.59 -5.85
C LYS A 14 2.47 2.11 -5.83
N VAL A 15 2.50 2.75 -6.99
CA VAL A 15 2.34 4.21 -7.14
C VAL A 15 0.87 4.64 -7.16
N TYR A 16 0.02 3.96 -7.94
CA TYR A 16 -1.38 4.38 -8.16
C TYR A 16 -2.42 3.50 -7.46
N GLY A 17 -1.99 2.44 -6.77
CA GLY A 17 -2.88 1.52 -6.07
C GLY A 17 -3.27 0.29 -6.87
N LEU A 18 -4.11 -0.52 -6.25
CA LEU A 18 -4.48 -1.85 -6.73
C LEU A 18 -5.50 -1.83 -7.88
N GLY A 19 -6.24 -0.72 -8.01
CA GLY A 19 -7.37 -0.58 -8.95
C GLY A 19 -8.66 -1.22 -8.47
N TYR A 20 -8.78 -1.44 -7.16
CA TYR A 20 -9.99 -1.91 -6.48
C TYR A 20 -9.92 -1.56 -4.99
N SER A 21 -11.08 -1.44 -4.34
CA SER A 21 -11.19 -1.18 -2.91
C SER A 21 -10.91 -2.44 -2.09
N LEU A 22 -10.49 -2.25 -0.83
CA LEU A 22 -10.24 -3.32 0.12
C LEU A 22 -11.20 -3.25 1.30
N LEU A 23 -11.63 -4.42 1.77
CA LEU A 23 -12.29 -4.58 3.05
C LEU A 23 -11.37 -5.36 3.99
N VAL A 24 -10.88 -4.70 5.03
CA VAL A 24 -9.90 -5.22 5.97
C VAL A 24 -10.61 -5.64 7.25
N PHE A 25 -10.55 -6.94 7.55
CA PHE A 25 -11.03 -7.49 8.82
C PHE A 25 -9.86 -7.71 9.77
N VAL A 26 -9.93 -7.09 10.95
CA VAL A 26 -9.02 -7.38 12.05
C VAL A 26 -9.75 -8.28 13.01
N TYR A 27 -9.12 -9.39 13.39
CA TYR A 27 -9.72 -10.35 14.30
C TYR A 27 -8.75 -10.77 15.40
N GLU A 28 -9.32 -11.14 16.54
CA GLU A 28 -8.64 -11.87 17.60
C GLU A 28 -8.97 -13.35 17.47
N LYS A 29 -7.94 -14.21 17.59
CA LYS A 29 -8.11 -15.66 17.56
C LYS A 29 -8.00 -16.19 18.98
N MET A 30 -9.03 -16.90 19.42
CA MET A 30 -9.02 -17.67 20.66
C MET A 30 -9.12 -19.15 20.31
N ASP A 31 -8.12 -19.91 20.73
CA ASP A 31 -8.11 -21.36 20.57
C ASP A 31 -8.56 -22.01 21.89
N ASP A 32 -9.47 -22.97 21.80
CA ASP A 32 -9.89 -23.83 22.90
C ASP A 32 -9.29 -25.23 22.66
N PRO A 33 -8.21 -25.59 23.40
CA PRO A 33 -7.55 -26.87 23.24
C PRO A 33 -8.41 -28.07 23.68
N GLU A 34 -9.35 -27.87 24.60
CA GLU A 34 -10.17 -28.96 25.15
C GLU A 34 -11.27 -29.38 24.17
N THR A 35 -11.91 -28.40 23.53
CA THR A 35 -12.94 -28.69 22.50
C THR A 35 -12.36 -28.80 21.09
N GLN A 36 -11.05 -28.55 20.92
CA GLN A 36 -10.37 -28.44 19.63
C GLN A 36 -11.04 -27.44 18.67
N THR A 37 -11.63 -26.38 19.23
CA THR A 37 -12.28 -25.32 18.44
C THR A 37 -11.46 -24.05 18.45
N GLY A 38 -11.58 -23.26 17.38
CA GLY A 38 -10.99 -21.93 17.28
C GLY A 38 -12.09 -20.91 17.00
N ARG A 39 -12.14 -19.85 17.79
CA ARG A 39 -13.05 -18.72 17.60
C ARG A 39 -12.28 -17.52 17.05
N LEU A 40 -12.83 -16.92 16.00
CA LEU A 40 -12.35 -15.64 15.46
C LEU A 40 -13.35 -14.56 15.86
N ASP A 41 -12.90 -13.56 16.60
CA ASP A 41 -13.71 -12.41 16.94
C ASP A 41 -13.27 -11.22 16.10
N ILE A 42 -14.16 -10.70 15.24
CA ILE A 42 -13.84 -9.57 14.36
C ILE A 42 -13.92 -8.30 15.18
N VAL A 43 -12.76 -7.74 15.51
CA VAL A 43 -12.62 -6.55 16.35
C VAL A 43 -12.76 -5.25 15.56
N ASN A 44 -12.25 -5.19 14.33
CA ASN A 44 -12.42 -4.03 13.44
C ASN A 44 -12.77 -4.47 12.02
N THR A 45 -13.61 -3.67 11.37
CA THR A 45 -13.84 -3.76 9.91
C THR A 45 -13.56 -2.41 9.28
N ILE A 46 -12.63 -2.35 8.33
CA ILE A 46 -12.21 -1.10 7.69
C ILE A 46 -12.36 -1.21 6.18
N PHE A 47 -13.04 -0.25 5.58
CA PHE A 47 -13.10 -0.07 4.15
C PHE A 47 -11.99 0.89 3.70
N VAL A 48 -11.25 0.49 2.67
CA VAL A 48 -10.24 1.31 2.00
C VAL A 48 -10.67 1.45 0.55
N ASP A 49 -10.99 2.66 0.16
CA ASP A 49 -11.34 3.03 -1.21
C ASP A 49 -10.15 2.79 -2.16
N GLU A 50 -10.43 2.53 -3.43
CA GLU A 50 -9.42 2.16 -4.42
C GLU A 50 -8.30 3.19 -4.54
N HIS A 51 -8.65 4.48 -4.47
CA HIS A 51 -7.71 5.60 -4.60
C HIS A 51 -6.74 5.72 -3.40
N ARG A 52 -7.00 5.00 -2.29
CA ARG A 52 -6.13 4.94 -1.10
C ARG A 52 -5.29 3.66 -1.02
N THR A 53 -5.37 2.79 -2.04
CA THR A 53 -4.69 1.48 -2.03
C THR A 53 -3.25 1.50 -2.52
N ALA A 54 -2.67 2.66 -2.82
CA ALA A 54 -1.24 2.76 -3.15
C ALA A 54 -0.34 2.57 -1.93
N ASP A 55 0.96 2.35 -2.19
CA ASP A 55 1.94 2.22 -1.11
C ASP A 55 2.25 3.58 -0.49
N PHE A 56 2.07 3.67 0.83
CA PHE A 56 2.25 4.92 1.57
C PHE A 56 3.68 5.44 1.47
N GLN A 57 4.70 4.58 1.58
CA GLN A 57 6.09 5.04 1.55
C GLN A 57 6.51 5.48 0.15
N THR A 58 6.04 4.78 -0.88
CA THR A 58 6.27 5.15 -2.28
C THR A 58 5.60 6.47 -2.62
N THR A 59 4.30 6.63 -2.33
CA THR A 59 3.54 7.85 -2.68
C THR A 59 4.01 9.09 -1.91
N VAL A 60 4.35 8.96 -0.61
CA VAL A 60 4.94 10.06 0.16
C VAL A 60 6.32 10.46 -0.40
N GLY A 61 7.16 9.48 -0.74
CA GLY A 61 8.48 9.76 -1.31
C GLY A 61 8.39 10.47 -2.66
N ILE A 62 7.50 10.02 -3.55
CA ILE A 62 7.22 10.68 -4.82
C ILE A 62 6.72 12.11 -4.59
N LYS A 63 5.74 12.29 -3.71
CA LYS A 63 5.19 13.63 -3.42
C LYS A 63 6.27 14.57 -2.92
N GLN A 64 7.18 14.10 -2.07
CA GLN A 64 8.30 14.91 -1.58
C GLN A 64 9.27 15.32 -2.70
N ILE A 65 9.53 14.44 -3.67
CA ILE A 65 10.36 14.76 -4.84
C ILE A 65 9.69 15.84 -5.68
N LEU A 66 8.38 15.69 -5.95
CA LEU A 66 7.61 16.67 -6.71
C LEU A 66 7.53 18.03 -6.01
N GLU A 67 7.37 18.06 -4.68
CA GLU A 67 7.38 19.29 -3.87
C GLU A 67 8.73 20.01 -3.88
N ASN A 68 9.81 19.30 -4.22
CA ASN A 68 11.16 19.84 -4.33
C ASN A 68 11.57 20.14 -5.78
N ASP A 69 10.61 20.29 -6.71
CA ASP A 69 10.83 20.50 -8.15
C ASP A 69 11.69 19.40 -8.81
N GLY A 70 11.62 18.17 -8.29
CA GLY A 70 12.34 17.03 -8.83
C GLY A 70 11.87 16.62 -10.22
N ASN A 71 12.78 16.09 -11.02
CA ASN A 71 12.57 15.74 -12.42
C ASN A 71 12.42 14.21 -12.63
N ILE A 72 12.43 13.78 -13.89
CA ILE A 72 12.33 12.36 -14.28
C ILE A 72 13.47 11.54 -13.67
N ASP A 73 14.70 12.05 -13.71
CA ASP A 73 15.88 11.34 -13.22
C ASP A 73 15.81 11.15 -11.69
N ASP A 74 15.31 12.14 -10.96
CA ASP A 74 15.09 12.03 -9.50
C ASP A 74 14.06 10.95 -9.17
N LEU A 75 12.98 10.86 -9.95
CA LEU A 75 11.95 9.84 -9.80
C LEU A 75 12.48 8.44 -10.15
N VAL A 76 13.26 8.31 -11.22
CA VAL A 76 13.90 7.05 -11.61
C VAL A 76 14.88 6.58 -10.53
N ALA A 77 15.76 7.48 -10.06
CA ALA A 77 16.69 7.19 -8.96
C ALA A 77 15.95 6.75 -7.69
N PHE A 78 14.83 7.41 -7.35
CA PHE A 78 13.99 6.98 -6.23
C PHE A 78 13.40 5.58 -6.41
N MET A 79 12.95 5.23 -7.62
CA MET A 79 12.41 3.90 -7.90
C MET A 79 13.47 2.81 -7.79
N GLU A 80 14.71 3.10 -8.22
CA GLU A 80 15.87 2.23 -8.07
C GLU A 80 16.28 2.04 -6.61
N ASP A 81 16.38 3.14 -5.84
CA ASP A 81 16.68 3.14 -4.41
C ASP A 81 15.65 2.32 -3.61
N ARG A 82 14.38 2.45 -3.98
CA ARG A 82 13.27 1.66 -3.39
C ARG A 82 13.20 0.23 -3.91
N ARG A 83 14.05 -0.14 -4.88
CA ARG A 83 14.08 -1.45 -5.55
C ARG A 83 12.70 -1.85 -6.07
N LEU A 84 12.01 -0.92 -6.72
CA LEU A 84 10.74 -1.25 -7.35
C LEU A 84 10.98 -2.27 -8.48
N PRO A 85 10.09 -3.27 -8.65
CA PRO A 85 10.23 -4.27 -9.71
C PRO A 85 9.83 -3.66 -11.06
N VAL A 86 10.71 -2.83 -11.63
CA VAL A 86 10.53 -2.09 -12.87
C VAL A 86 11.85 -2.10 -13.65
N ASP A 87 11.78 -2.30 -14.97
CA ASP A 87 12.94 -2.14 -15.85
C ASP A 87 13.18 -0.66 -16.19
N ASP A 88 14.36 -0.31 -16.68
CA ASP A 88 14.75 1.09 -16.94
C ASP A 88 13.71 1.79 -17.84
N ILE A 89 13.28 1.15 -18.94
CA ILE A 89 12.32 1.74 -19.88
C ILE A 89 10.98 2.00 -19.20
N GLN A 90 10.49 1.05 -18.41
CA GLN A 90 9.26 1.20 -17.64
C GLN A 90 9.39 2.23 -16.53
N ALA A 91 10.58 2.39 -15.92
CA ALA A 91 10.84 3.37 -14.87
C ALA A 91 10.75 4.79 -15.45
N TYR A 92 11.38 5.05 -16.60
CA TYR A 92 11.26 6.34 -17.29
C TYR A 92 9.81 6.67 -17.66
N LYS A 93 9.06 5.70 -18.24
CA LYS A 93 7.64 5.90 -18.56
C LYS A 93 6.79 6.17 -17.33
N LEU A 94 7.05 5.48 -16.23
CA LEU A 94 6.33 5.68 -14.97
C LEU A 94 6.67 7.05 -14.36
N ALA A 95 7.92 7.50 -14.45
CA ALA A 95 8.33 8.83 -14.02
C ALA A 95 7.67 9.94 -14.84
N GLU A 96 7.60 9.79 -16.17
CA GLU A 96 6.83 10.70 -17.04
C GLU A 96 5.34 10.74 -16.64
N GLU A 97 4.74 9.57 -16.40
CA GLU A 97 3.35 9.47 -15.96
C GLU A 97 3.14 10.18 -14.61
N ILE A 98 4.05 10.00 -13.65
CA ILE A 98 3.99 10.65 -12.33
C ILE A 98 4.07 12.17 -12.44
N LEU A 99 4.90 12.72 -13.33
CA LEU A 99 5.00 14.17 -13.53
C LEU A 99 3.72 14.76 -14.15
N GLN A 100 3.12 14.03 -15.09
CA GLN A 100 1.88 14.45 -15.75
C GLN A 100 0.65 14.27 -14.85
N ASN A 101 0.65 13.23 -14.02
CA ASN A 101 -0.46 12.86 -13.16
C ASN A 101 0.06 12.44 -11.78
N PRO A 102 0.38 13.40 -10.90
CA PRO A 102 0.88 13.10 -9.56
C PRO A 102 -0.04 12.15 -8.79
N PRO A 103 0.48 11.06 -8.18
CA PRO A 103 -0.35 10.10 -7.47
C PRO A 103 -0.91 10.68 -6.17
N GLU A 104 -2.08 10.20 -5.78
CA GLU A 104 -2.59 10.43 -4.43
C GLU A 104 -1.80 9.65 -3.37
N ILE A 105 -1.84 10.13 -2.13
CA ILE A 105 -1.25 9.40 -1.01
C ILE A 105 -2.06 8.14 -0.73
N GLY A 106 -1.42 6.99 -0.94
CA GLY A 106 -1.93 5.69 -0.54
C GLY A 106 -1.62 5.40 0.93
N TYR A 107 -2.34 4.46 1.54
CA TYR A 107 -2.22 4.17 2.98
C TYR A 107 -1.84 2.72 3.29
N LEU A 108 -1.68 1.88 2.27
CA LEU A 108 -1.15 0.54 2.47
C LEU A 108 0.35 0.63 2.74
N THR A 109 0.81 -0.10 3.75
CA THR A 109 2.24 -0.21 4.05
C THR A 109 2.68 -1.65 3.89
N ILE A 110 3.50 -1.91 2.86
CA ILE A 110 3.98 -3.26 2.55
C ILE A 110 5.49 -3.29 2.65
N SER A 111 6.02 -3.82 3.76
CA SER A 111 7.46 -3.99 3.94
C SER A 111 7.93 -5.28 3.29
N ASN A 112 8.97 -5.20 2.47
CA ASN A 112 9.66 -6.36 1.89
C ASN A 112 10.31 -7.27 2.97
N ALA A 113 10.52 -6.77 4.20
CA ALA A 113 11.32 -7.44 5.23
C ALA A 113 10.51 -8.26 6.26
N LEU A 114 9.17 -8.18 6.25
CA LEU A 114 8.30 -8.91 7.19
C LEU A 114 7.14 -9.56 6.42
N GLN A 115 7.45 -10.66 5.73
CA GLN A 115 6.60 -11.39 4.78
C GLN A 115 5.25 -11.94 5.32
N TRP A 116 4.89 -11.71 6.59
CA TRP A 116 3.70 -12.32 7.21
C TRP A 116 2.70 -11.35 7.88
N ARG A 117 2.89 -10.03 7.77
CA ARG A 117 1.84 -9.07 8.16
C ARG A 117 1.89 -7.87 7.22
N LEU A 118 0.93 -7.75 6.29
CA LEU A 118 0.60 -6.41 5.79
C LEU A 118 0.36 -5.54 7.01
N GLN A 119 1.11 -4.45 7.15
CA GLN A 119 0.93 -3.55 8.29
C GLN A 119 -0.27 -2.65 8.01
N TYR A 120 -1.47 -3.22 8.10
CA TYR A 120 -2.73 -2.47 8.08
C TYR A 120 -2.87 -1.52 9.27
N ARG A 121 -1.89 -1.51 10.20
CA ARG A 121 -1.82 -0.58 11.32
C ARG A 121 -2.13 0.85 10.90
N ARG A 122 -1.52 1.33 9.80
CA ARG A 122 -1.76 2.69 9.31
C ARG A 122 -3.21 2.92 8.87
N VAL A 123 -3.79 1.96 8.15
CA VAL A 123 -5.20 1.99 7.74
C VAL A 123 -6.12 1.92 8.96
N ILE A 124 -5.79 1.13 9.98
CA ILE A 124 -6.56 1.01 11.23
C ILE A 124 -6.53 2.29 12.06
N GLU A 125 -5.35 2.92 12.16
CA GLU A 125 -5.13 4.19 12.88
C GLU A 125 -5.80 5.37 12.16
N LYS A 126 -5.82 5.37 10.82
CA LYS A 126 -6.36 6.46 10.00
C LYS A 126 -7.81 6.28 9.56
N ALA A 127 -8.44 5.17 9.93
CA ALA A 127 -9.84 4.92 9.62
C ALA A 127 -10.74 5.95 10.29
N GLY A 128 -11.52 6.68 9.48
CA GLY A 128 -12.40 7.76 9.91
C GLY A 128 -11.75 9.15 9.92
N GLU A 129 -10.42 9.25 9.76
CA GLU A 129 -9.71 10.54 9.67
C GLU A 129 -9.45 10.97 8.22
N ILE A 130 -9.28 10.00 7.33
CA ILE A 130 -8.88 10.22 5.94
C ILE A 130 -10.04 9.82 5.02
N ASP A 131 -10.33 10.68 4.05
CA ASP A 131 -11.31 10.39 3.01
C ASP A 131 -10.94 9.11 2.25
N GLY A 132 -11.92 8.24 2.05
CA GLY A 132 -11.71 6.90 1.47
C GLY A 132 -11.16 5.85 2.44
N ILE A 133 -10.97 6.14 3.73
CA ILE A 133 -10.63 5.11 4.75
C ILE A 133 -11.64 5.17 5.88
N VAL A 134 -12.57 4.20 5.91
CA VAL A 134 -13.74 4.24 6.80
C VAL A 134 -13.74 3.06 7.75
N ARG A 135 -13.88 3.34 9.05
CA ARG A 135 -14.19 2.28 10.02
C ARG A 135 -15.68 1.97 9.93
N ILE A 136 -16.00 0.74 9.55
CA ILE A 136 -17.38 0.24 9.47
C ILE A 136 -17.84 -0.29 10.83
N ARG A 137 -16.95 -0.97 11.55
CA ARG A 137 -17.18 -1.53 12.88
C ARG A 137 -15.92 -1.46 13.71
#